data_AF-A0A518RGX9-F1
#
_entry.id   AF-A0A518RGX9-F1
#
_cell.length_a   1.000
_cell.length_b   1.000
_cell.length_c   1.000
_cell.angle_alpha   90.00
_cell.angle_beta   90.00
_cell.angle_gamma   90.00
#
_symmetry.space_group_name_H-M   'P 1'
#
loop_
_entity.id
_entity.type
_entity.pdbx_description
1 polymer ?
#
loop_
_entity_poly.entity_id
_entity_poly.type
_entity_poly.pdbx_seq_one_letter_code
_entity_poly.pdbx_strand_id
1 'polypeptide(L)'
;MASAVVRTPKLTDGRLYQLAQQLLELFPDGEAKFTYPLMETGSADAETDFEGLIGSKQRLIQEFHFSFPGTVKERVSFHRGVVEEEHWRQHPNQSGFARAVPSAHFDEIGLLAPERGYGGQNQPAPDRLSRNDIFQITDLINELAVDSAFVGQRESATTLSDIVAGQIGDSRQLHLEMTRDLAKARAEADKQNEGRRAALEAEAAEKISFLAKREAELETRRSELNDREPQHERRRLREHLTSRLQEEISRPNKQARNGENRSYFLYLAAGSLFVMLSVGLTLAANLDDVTGSYSFWAYTVKSLAAGVAGAAFIWAGLAGLKTAAIANRKHEDAIQRYGFDMDRASWIVETILQMNSVEKADVPTEWLESVCRDLFVFQDKPSDENRSLEAFAALFDATARAKIGTNGLEFEVDRKGARRLAQA
;
A
#
# COMPACT_ATOMS: atom_id res chain seq x y z
N MET A 1 5.37 -39.48 -4.70
CA MET A 1 6.34 -40.37 -5.34
C MET A 1 7.35 -40.78 -4.30
N ALA A 2 7.07 -41.92 -3.67
CA ALA A 2 8.06 -42.77 -3.02
C ALA A 2 7.51 -44.18 -3.22
N SER A 3 7.83 -44.77 -4.38
CA SER A 3 7.70 -46.21 -4.58
C SER A 3 8.96 -46.83 -3.97
N ALA A 4 8.82 -47.54 -2.85
CA ALA A 4 9.93 -48.28 -2.30
C ALA A 4 10.13 -49.52 -3.18
N VAL A 5 11.30 -49.64 -3.81
CA VAL A 5 11.73 -50.85 -4.52
C VAL A 5 12.84 -51.49 -3.71
N VAL A 6 12.64 -52.74 -3.32
CA VAL A 6 13.58 -53.53 -2.53
C VAL A 6 14.12 -54.64 -3.42
N ARG A 7 15.45 -54.70 -3.54
CA ARG A 7 16.16 -55.82 -4.18
C ARG A 7 16.33 -56.93 -3.16
N THR A 8 15.79 -58.09 -3.45
CA THR A 8 15.91 -59.27 -2.60
C THR A 8 16.72 -60.34 -3.33
N PRO A 9 17.42 -61.24 -2.62
CA PRO A 9 17.93 -62.45 -3.25
C PRO A 9 16.79 -63.26 -3.88
N LYS A 10 17.13 -64.14 -4.84
CA LYS A 10 16.18 -65.00 -5.55
C LYS A 10 15.14 -65.61 -4.63
N LEU A 11 13.88 -65.24 -4.84
CA LEU A 11 12.78 -65.78 -4.05
C LEU A 11 12.28 -67.09 -4.65
N THR A 12 11.96 -68.03 -3.77
CA THR A 12 11.27 -69.27 -4.15
C THR A 12 9.78 -68.99 -4.30
N ASP A 13 9.10 -69.73 -5.17
CA ASP A 13 7.67 -69.55 -5.40
C ASP A 13 6.84 -69.77 -4.12
N GLY A 14 7.29 -70.67 -3.23
CA GLY A 14 6.69 -70.86 -1.92
C GLY A 14 6.78 -69.64 -1.01
N ARG A 15 7.87 -68.84 -1.09
CA ARG A 15 7.99 -67.59 -0.32
C ARG A 15 7.11 -66.49 -0.90
N LEU A 16 7.00 -66.41 -2.23
CA LEU A 16 6.07 -65.48 -2.87
C LEU A 16 4.62 -65.78 -2.50
N TYR A 17 4.28 -67.08 -2.40
CA TYR A 17 2.98 -67.51 -1.93
C TYR A 17 2.74 -67.14 -0.45
N GLN A 18 3.71 -67.38 0.43
CA GLN A 18 3.62 -66.96 1.84
C GLN A 18 3.41 -65.44 1.96
N LEU A 19 4.14 -64.64 1.17
CA LEU A 19 3.95 -63.20 1.12
C LEU A 19 2.52 -62.84 0.67
N ALA A 20 1.99 -63.52 -0.35
CA ALA A 20 0.62 -63.30 -0.80
C ALA A 20 -0.42 -63.67 0.27
N GLN A 21 -0.23 -64.78 0.99
CA GLN A 21 -1.10 -65.18 2.10
C GLN A 21 -1.08 -64.14 3.22
N GLN A 22 0.10 -63.68 3.63
CA GLN A 22 0.24 -62.64 4.66
C GLN A 22 -0.42 -61.32 4.24
N LEU A 23 -0.32 -60.95 2.95
CA LEU A 23 -1.00 -59.77 2.42
C LEU A 23 -2.53 -59.95 2.39
N LEU A 24 -3.04 -61.14 2.07
CA LEU A 24 -4.47 -61.45 2.14
C LEU A 24 -5.00 -61.46 3.58
N GLU A 25 -4.20 -61.93 4.55
CA GLU A 25 -4.55 -61.87 5.97
C GLU A 25 -4.66 -60.42 6.47
N LEU A 26 -3.76 -59.54 6.03
CA LEU A 26 -3.80 -58.12 6.37
C LEU A 26 -4.89 -57.35 5.61
N PHE A 27 -5.17 -57.74 4.37
CA PHE A 27 -6.15 -57.10 3.49
C PHE A 27 -7.08 -58.16 2.88
N PRO A 28 -8.12 -58.59 3.61
CA PRO A 28 -9.00 -59.69 3.20
C PRO A 28 -9.72 -59.48 1.88
N ASP A 29 -10.01 -58.21 1.53
CA ASP A 29 -10.68 -57.83 0.30
C ASP A 29 -9.70 -57.56 -0.87
N GLY A 30 -8.40 -57.82 -0.67
CA GLY A 30 -7.37 -57.64 -1.69
C GLY A 30 -7.36 -58.75 -2.75
N GLU A 31 -6.88 -58.43 -3.95
CA GLU A 31 -6.80 -59.40 -5.06
C GLU A 31 -5.33 -59.69 -5.41
N ALA A 32 -4.92 -60.96 -5.26
CA ALA A 32 -3.60 -61.44 -5.65
C ALA A 32 -3.65 -62.07 -7.05
N LYS A 33 -2.79 -61.60 -7.96
CA LYS A 33 -2.65 -62.11 -9.34
C LYS A 33 -1.23 -62.61 -9.57
N PHE A 34 -1.14 -63.77 -10.20
CA PHE A 34 0.13 -64.40 -10.55
C PHE A 34 0.21 -64.61 -12.06
N THR A 35 1.34 -64.22 -12.65
CA THR A 35 1.63 -64.41 -14.07
C THR A 35 2.74 -65.42 -14.23
N TYR A 36 2.47 -66.47 -15.02
CA TYR A 36 3.45 -67.50 -15.39
C TYR A 36 3.82 -67.35 -16.87
N PRO A 37 5.05 -67.72 -17.26
CA PRO A 37 5.43 -67.72 -18.67
C PRO A 37 4.54 -68.71 -19.43
N LEU A 38 3.89 -68.23 -20.51
CA LEU A 38 3.09 -68.99 -21.48
C LEU A 38 1.63 -69.36 -21.09
N MET A 39 1.01 -68.74 -20.07
CA MET A 39 -0.40 -68.96 -19.70
C MET A 39 -1.17 -67.64 -19.53
N GLU A 40 -2.50 -67.69 -19.70
CA GLU A 40 -3.42 -66.61 -19.29
C GLU A 40 -3.34 -66.38 -17.77
N THR A 41 -3.58 -65.14 -17.35
CA THR A 41 -3.44 -64.65 -15.97
C THR A 41 -4.30 -65.46 -14.99
N GLY A 42 -3.72 -65.95 -13.90
CA GLY A 42 -4.46 -66.63 -12.82
C GLY A 42 -4.82 -65.68 -11.68
N SER A 43 -6.05 -65.79 -11.15
CA SER A 43 -6.47 -65.14 -9.91
C SER A 43 -6.32 -66.11 -8.73
N ALA A 44 -5.93 -65.60 -7.55
CA ALA A 44 -5.69 -66.40 -6.35
C ALA A 44 -6.94 -66.92 -5.63
N ASP A 45 -8.15 -66.73 -6.16
CA ASP A 45 -9.39 -67.25 -5.56
C ASP A 45 -9.47 -68.79 -5.52
N ALA A 46 -8.52 -69.49 -6.14
CA ALA A 46 -8.44 -70.95 -6.16
C ALA A 46 -7.16 -71.45 -5.45
N GLU A 47 -7.26 -71.66 -4.13
CA GLU A 47 -6.28 -72.41 -3.33
C GLU A 47 -5.90 -73.77 -3.99
N THR A 48 -6.84 -74.35 -4.74
CA THR A 48 -6.71 -75.61 -5.46
C THR A 48 -5.77 -75.60 -6.68
N ASP A 49 -5.52 -74.45 -7.31
CA ASP A 49 -4.65 -74.38 -8.50
C ASP A 49 -3.17 -74.25 -8.12
N PHE A 50 -2.87 -73.78 -6.90
CA PHE A 50 -1.51 -73.52 -6.44
C PHE A 50 -0.79 -74.78 -5.95
N GLU A 51 -1.48 -75.66 -5.21
CA GLU A 51 -0.88 -76.90 -4.68
C GLU A 51 -0.40 -77.84 -5.80
N GLY A 52 -1.04 -77.79 -6.98
CA GLY A 52 -0.62 -78.58 -8.15
C GLY A 52 0.65 -78.06 -8.85
N LEU A 53 1.08 -76.83 -8.58
CA LEU A 53 2.21 -76.17 -9.25
C LEU A 53 3.50 -76.19 -8.43
N ILE A 54 3.41 -76.34 -7.11
CA ILE A 54 4.55 -76.40 -6.18
C ILE A 54 5.34 -77.70 -6.43
N GLY A 55 6.43 -77.61 -7.20
CA GLY A 55 7.36 -78.71 -7.45
C GLY A 55 7.64 -79.01 -8.93
N SER A 56 6.88 -78.45 -9.87
CA SER A 56 7.21 -78.58 -11.30
C SER A 56 8.31 -77.57 -11.66
N LYS A 57 9.51 -78.05 -11.98
CA LYS A 57 10.68 -77.21 -12.37
C LYS A 57 10.45 -76.30 -13.60
N GLN A 58 9.29 -76.37 -14.23
CA GLN A 58 9.01 -75.71 -15.51
C GLN A 58 8.19 -74.42 -15.39
N ARG A 59 7.67 -74.06 -14.21
CA ARG A 59 6.80 -72.90 -14.06
C ARG A 59 7.23 -72.06 -12.87
N LEU A 60 7.99 -71.01 -13.16
CA LEU A 60 8.42 -70.02 -12.18
C LEU A 60 7.50 -68.80 -12.30
N ILE A 61 7.03 -68.28 -11.17
CA ILE A 61 6.24 -67.04 -11.12
C ILE A 61 7.10 -65.91 -11.70
N GLN A 62 6.66 -65.30 -12.81
CA GLN A 62 7.38 -64.19 -13.44
C GLN A 62 7.00 -62.85 -12.81
N GLU A 63 5.70 -62.66 -12.58
CA GLU A 63 5.15 -61.45 -12.00
C GLU A 63 4.11 -61.82 -10.94
N PHE A 64 4.10 -61.06 -9.84
CA PHE A 64 3.08 -61.12 -8.83
C PHE A 64 2.56 -59.70 -8.57
N HIS A 65 1.24 -59.54 -8.57
CA HIS A 65 0.58 -58.29 -8.30
C HIS A 65 -0.46 -58.49 -7.20
N PHE A 66 -0.33 -57.72 -6.12
CA PHE A 66 -1.36 -57.62 -5.09
C PHE A 66 -2.04 -56.26 -5.19
N SER A 67 -3.35 -56.25 -5.42
CA SER A 67 -4.16 -55.03 -5.51
C SER A 67 -4.97 -54.86 -4.23
N PHE A 68 -4.87 -53.70 -3.59
CA PHE A 68 -5.58 -53.43 -2.33
C PHE A 68 -7.05 -53.04 -2.60
N PRO A 69 -7.97 -53.38 -1.68
CA PRO A 69 -9.39 -53.08 -1.83
C PRO A 69 -9.64 -51.57 -1.87
N GLY A 70 -10.58 -51.13 -2.72
CA GLY A 70 -10.95 -49.71 -2.86
C GLY A 70 -9.92 -48.84 -3.59
N THR A 71 -8.68 -49.30 -3.74
CA THR A 71 -7.61 -48.59 -4.43
C THR A 71 -7.25 -49.23 -5.76
N VAL A 72 -7.84 -48.74 -6.84
CA VAL A 72 -7.59 -49.26 -8.20
C VAL A 72 -6.12 -49.05 -8.65
N LYS A 73 -5.28 -48.37 -7.86
CA LYS A 73 -3.98 -47.86 -8.31
C LYS A 73 -2.80 -48.08 -7.36
N GLU A 74 -3.00 -48.57 -6.13
CA GLU A 74 -1.92 -48.99 -5.22
C GLU A 74 -1.75 -50.50 -5.34
N ARG A 75 -0.52 -50.96 -5.61
CA ARG A 75 -0.24 -52.39 -5.75
C ARG A 75 1.15 -52.75 -5.26
N VAL A 76 1.28 -53.91 -4.63
CA VAL A 76 2.60 -54.56 -4.45
C VAL A 76 2.88 -55.35 -5.71
N SER A 77 4.05 -55.12 -6.30
CA SER A 77 4.47 -55.80 -7.51
C SER A 77 5.83 -56.45 -7.34
N PHE A 78 5.90 -57.75 -7.56
CA PHE A 78 7.13 -58.52 -7.65
C PHE A 78 7.40 -58.87 -9.11
N HIS A 79 8.67 -58.75 -9.51
CA HIS A 79 9.14 -59.22 -10.81
C HIS A 79 10.42 -60.02 -10.62
N ARG A 80 10.50 -61.14 -11.34
CA ARG A 80 11.70 -61.97 -11.35
C ARG A 80 12.80 -61.28 -12.17
N GLY A 81 13.93 -60.99 -11.54
CA GLY A 81 15.01 -60.18 -12.11
C GLY A 81 15.05 -58.75 -11.60
N VAL A 82 15.82 -57.90 -12.28
CA VAL A 82 16.15 -56.54 -11.85
C VAL A 82 15.75 -55.57 -12.96
N VAL A 83 15.06 -54.49 -12.61
CA VAL A 83 14.77 -53.43 -13.56
C VAL A 83 16.05 -52.66 -13.87
N GLU A 84 16.34 -52.48 -15.16
CA GLU A 84 17.49 -51.70 -15.61
C GLU A 84 17.36 -50.24 -15.14
N GLU A 85 18.36 -49.76 -14.40
CA GLU A 85 18.31 -48.46 -13.70
C GLU A 85 18.07 -47.29 -14.67
N GLU A 86 18.54 -47.43 -15.92
CA GLU A 86 18.40 -46.42 -16.96
C GLU A 86 16.94 -46.25 -17.43
N HIS A 87 16.12 -47.30 -17.33
CA HIS A 87 14.70 -47.26 -17.70
C HIS A 87 13.88 -46.41 -16.72
N TRP A 88 14.17 -46.50 -15.42
CA TRP A 88 13.54 -45.66 -14.39
C TRP A 88 13.84 -44.17 -14.59
N ARG A 89 15.03 -43.84 -15.10
CA ARG A 89 15.43 -42.44 -15.38
C ARG A 89 14.70 -41.87 -16.59
N GLN A 90 14.46 -42.69 -17.61
CA GLN A 90 13.84 -42.24 -18.86
C GLN A 90 12.30 -42.19 -18.78
N HIS A 91 11.68 -43.06 -17.97
CA HIS A 91 10.22 -43.14 -17.84
C HIS A 91 9.78 -43.20 -16.37
N PRO A 92 9.99 -42.13 -15.57
CA PRO A 92 9.68 -42.12 -14.13
C PRO A 92 8.19 -42.27 -13.80
N ASN A 93 7.33 -42.13 -14.82
CA ASN A 93 5.87 -42.22 -14.69
C ASN A 93 5.29 -43.53 -15.26
N GLN A 94 6.09 -44.40 -15.89
CA GLN A 94 5.64 -45.73 -16.23
C GLN A 94 6.01 -46.64 -15.06
N SER A 95 5.12 -47.51 -14.59
CA SER A 95 5.50 -48.55 -13.64
C SER A 95 6.64 -49.39 -14.25
N GLY A 96 7.88 -49.11 -13.84
CA GLY A 96 9.12 -49.51 -14.53
C GLY A 96 9.40 -51.01 -14.60
N PHE A 97 8.47 -51.84 -14.16
CA PHE A 97 8.65 -53.28 -14.15
C PHE A 97 8.39 -53.99 -15.49
N ALA A 98 7.87 -53.29 -16.51
CA ALA A 98 7.58 -53.86 -17.83
C ALA A 98 8.84 -54.33 -18.61
N ARG A 99 10.05 -54.05 -18.13
CA ARG A 99 11.33 -54.53 -18.68
C ARG A 99 12.30 -54.96 -17.58
N ALA A 100 11.89 -55.87 -16.70
CA ALA A 100 12.83 -56.54 -15.82
C ALA A 100 13.81 -57.40 -16.64
N VAL A 101 15.12 -57.20 -16.45
CA VAL A 101 16.15 -58.06 -17.03
C VAL A 101 16.33 -59.25 -16.09
N PRO A 102 16.31 -60.51 -16.59
CA PRO A 102 16.53 -61.67 -15.76
C PRO A 102 17.89 -61.57 -15.05
N SER A 103 17.87 -61.51 -13.72
CA SER A 103 19.07 -61.60 -12.90
C SER A 103 19.22 -63.02 -12.37
N ALA A 104 20.46 -63.50 -12.28
CA ALA A 104 20.75 -64.82 -11.69
C ALA A 104 20.63 -64.81 -10.16
N HIS A 105 20.77 -63.64 -9.53
CA HIS A 105 20.99 -63.54 -8.09
C HIS A 105 19.89 -62.78 -7.34
N PHE A 106 19.22 -61.85 -8.02
CA PHE A 106 18.31 -60.91 -7.39
C PHE A 106 16.97 -60.89 -8.09
N ASP A 107 15.93 -60.65 -7.31
CA ASP A 107 14.60 -60.28 -7.75
C ASP A 107 14.23 -58.93 -7.12
N GLU A 108 13.20 -58.26 -7.64
CA GLU A 108 12.74 -56.97 -7.13
C GLU A 108 11.28 -57.01 -6.70
N ILE A 109 11.02 -56.52 -5.48
CA ILE A 109 9.67 -56.26 -4.96
C ILE A 109 9.53 -54.75 -4.80
N GLY A 110 8.47 -54.18 -5.38
CA GLY A 110 8.16 -52.76 -5.21
C GLY A 110 6.74 -52.52 -4.74
N LEU A 111 6.57 -51.54 -3.86
CA LEU A 111 5.27 -50.94 -3.59
C LEU A 111 5.06 -49.80 -4.59
N LEU A 112 4.16 -50.01 -5.55
CA LEU A 112 3.83 -49.01 -6.56
C LEU A 112 2.71 -48.10 -6.06
N ALA A 113 3.07 -46.83 -5.86
CA ALA A 113 2.13 -45.75 -5.62
C ALA A 113 1.34 -45.43 -6.91
N PRO A 114 0.12 -44.88 -6.80
CA PRO A 114 -0.74 -44.70 -7.95
C PRO A 114 -0.12 -43.69 -8.91
N GLU A 115 -0.09 -44.02 -10.21
CA GLU A 115 0.26 -43.05 -11.24
C GLU A 115 -0.69 -41.85 -11.10
N ARG A 116 -0.13 -40.66 -10.87
CA ARG A 116 -0.90 -39.41 -10.97
C ARG A 116 -1.37 -39.31 -12.40
N GLY A 117 -2.58 -39.79 -12.67
CA GLY A 117 -3.18 -39.71 -13.99
C GLY A 117 -3.07 -38.28 -14.51
N TYR A 118 -2.59 -38.13 -15.74
CA TYR A 118 -2.64 -36.89 -16.51
C TYR A 118 -4.11 -36.58 -16.83
N GLY A 119 -4.86 -36.14 -15.83
CA GLY A 119 -6.27 -35.79 -15.94
C GLY A 119 -6.61 -34.83 -14.81
N GLY A 120 -6.92 -33.60 -15.17
CA GLY A 120 -7.08 -32.49 -14.24
C GLY A 120 -8.23 -32.61 -13.26
N GLN A 121 -8.17 -31.72 -12.27
CA GLN A 121 -9.16 -31.36 -11.24
C GLN A 121 -9.27 -32.29 -10.02
N ASN A 122 -8.60 -31.86 -8.94
CA ASN A 122 -9.06 -31.73 -7.54
C ASN A 122 -10.21 -32.63 -7.04
N GLN A 123 -10.28 -33.89 -7.41
CA GLN A 123 -10.99 -34.88 -6.61
C GLN A 123 -10.04 -35.35 -5.51
N PRO A 124 -10.47 -35.34 -4.22
CA PRO A 124 -9.69 -35.95 -3.16
C PRO A 124 -9.43 -37.40 -3.56
N ALA A 125 -8.16 -37.77 -3.67
CA ALA A 125 -7.77 -39.13 -4.03
C ALA A 125 -8.46 -40.09 -3.06
N PRO A 126 -9.30 -41.03 -3.52
CA PRO A 126 -9.95 -41.98 -2.64
C PRO A 126 -8.90 -42.82 -1.91
N ASP A 127 -9.17 -43.05 -0.63
CA ASP A 127 -8.56 -44.00 0.30
C ASP A 127 -7.13 -44.43 -0.04
N ARG A 128 -6.13 -43.63 0.33
CA ARG A 128 -4.73 -44.08 0.29
C ARG A 128 -4.49 -45.09 1.41
N LEU A 129 -3.62 -46.07 1.17
CA LEU A 129 -3.06 -46.91 2.23
C LEU A 129 -2.59 -46.01 3.38
N SER A 130 -2.94 -46.41 4.60
CA SER A 130 -2.48 -45.73 5.79
C SER A 130 -0.96 -45.79 5.85
N ARG A 131 -0.34 -44.80 6.50
CA ARG A 131 1.10 -44.83 6.75
C ARG A 131 1.51 -46.10 7.51
N ASN A 132 0.64 -46.63 8.38
CA ASN A 132 0.87 -47.87 9.11
C ASN A 132 0.87 -49.09 8.18
N ASP A 133 -0.04 -49.12 7.21
CA ASP A 133 -0.13 -50.20 6.22
C ASP A 133 1.15 -50.27 5.37
N ILE A 134 1.65 -49.11 4.94
CA ILE A 134 2.91 -48.99 4.20
C ILE A 134 4.08 -49.55 5.04
N PHE A 135 4.12 -49.26 6.34
CA PHE A 135 5.16 -49.80 7.22
C PHE A 135 5.05 -51.31 7.38
N GLN A 136 3.85 -51.86 7.62
CA GLN A 136 3.66 -53.31 7.74
C GLN A 136 4.04 -54.05 6.46
N ILE A 137 3.66 -53.53 5.30
CA ILE A 137 4.05 -54.10 4.00
C ILE A 137 5.57 -54.06 3.82
N THR A 138 6.21 -52.94 4.20
CA THR A 138 7.67 -52.79 4.09
C THR A 138 8.41 -53.75 5.02
N ASP A 139 7.90 -53.96 6.23
CA ASP A 139 8.47 -54.90 7.20
C ASP A 139 8.36 -56.34 6.71
N LEU A 140 7.21 -56.75 6.16
CA LEU A 140 7.03 -58.08 5.54
C LEU A 140 7.99 -58.31 4.36
N ILE A 141 8.18 -57.29 3.50
CA ILE A 141 9.12 -57.37 2.38
C ILE A 141 10.57 -57.51 2.87
N ASN A 142 10.94 -56.79 3.94
CA ASN A 142 12.28 -56.86 4.52
C ASN A 142 12.53 -58.19 5.23
N GLU A 143 11.52 -58.74 5.92
CA GLU A 143 11.59 -60.05 6.57
C GLU A 143 11.88 -61.16 5.55
N LEU A 144 11.22 -61.12 4.38
CA LEU A 144 11.52 -62.03 3.27
C LEU A 144 12.97 -61.92 2.76
N ALA A 145 13.54 -60.71 2.78
CA ALA A 145 14.88 -60.44 2.27
C ALA A 145 15.98 -60.97 3.19
N VAL A 146 15.83 -60.80 4.50
CA VAL A 146 16.86 -61.13 5.52
C VAL A 146 17.06 -62.64 5.66
N ASP A 147 16.01 -63.43 5.53
CA ASP A 147 16.04 -64.88 5.80
C ASP A 147 16.59 -65.75 4.66
N SER A 148 17.16 -65.15 3.62
CA SER A 148 17.76 -65.87 2.47
C SER A 148 19.29 -65.99 2.54
N ALA A 149 19.95 -65.32 3.51
CA ALA A 149 21.41 -65.22 3.57
C ALA A 149 22.12 -66.36 4.34
N PHE A 150 21.39 -67.31 4.93
CA PHE A 150 21.98 -68.33 5.81
C PHE A 150 21.55 -69.76 5.48
N VAL A 151 21.84 -70.22 4.25
CA VAL A 151 21.77 -71.66 3.92
C VAL A 151 22.98 -72.04 3.09
N GLY A 152 24.03 -72.56 3.75
CA GLY A 152 25.06 -73.34 3.07
C GLY A 152 26.48 -73.19 3.58
N GLN A 153 26.78 -73.66 4.80
CA GLN A 153 28.08 -74.31 5.07
C GLN A 153 28.08 -74.98 6.45
N ARG A 154 27.91 -76.30 6.45
CA ARG A 154 28.17 -77.18 7.59
C ARG A 154 29.00 -78.35 7.08
N GLU A 155 30.29 -78.35 7.40
CA GLU A 155 31.07 -79.55 7.70
C GLU A 155 32.50 -79.13 8.05
N SER A 156 32.93 -79.42 9.29
CA SER A 156 34.31 -79.61 9.80
C SER A 156 34.46 -79.06 11.24
N ALA A 157 33.88 -79.74 12.22
CA ALA A 157 33.75 -79.24 13.61
C ALA A 157 34.96 -79.47 14.53
N THR A 158 36.02 -80.16 14.08
CA THR A 158 37.18 -80.57 14.89
C THR A 158 38.08 -79.46 15.45
N THR A 159 38.65 -78.70 14.51
CA THR A 159 39.82 -77.81 14.67
C THR A 159 39.46 -76.33 14.49
N LEU A 160 38.24 -76.04 14.04
CA LEU A 160 37.68 -74.69 14.05
C LEU A 160 37.35 -74.21 15.46
N SER A 161 37.02 -75.07 16.42
CA SER A 161 36.62 -74.66 17.78
C SER A 161 37.65 -73.73 18.45
N ASP A 162 38.94 -74.07 18.36
CA ASP A 162 39.99 -73.31 19.05
C ASP A 162 40.41 -72.05 18.27
N ILE A 163 40.41 -72.12 16.94
CA ILE A 163 40.65 -70.96 16.07
C ILE A 163 39.46 -69.99 16.13
N VAL A 164 38.23 -70.50 16.19
CA VAL A 164 36.99 -69.75 16.36
C VAL A 164 36.91 -69.18 17.76
N ALA A 165 37.33 -69.88 18.81
CA ALA A 165 37.41 -69.31 20.16
C ALA A 165 38.43 -68.16 20.23
N GLY A 166 39.60 -68.29 19.58
CA GLY A 166 40.58 -67.22 19.42
C GLY A 166 40.04 -66.04 18.60
N GLN A 167 39.45 -66.31 17.42
CA GLN A 167 38.81 -65.29 16.59
C GLN A 167 37.63 -64.63 17.29
N ILE A 168 36.85 -65.34 18.10
CA ILE A 168 35.75 -64.78 18.90
C ILE A 168 36.34 -63.88 20.00
N GLY A 169 37.44 -64.28 20.63
CA GLY A 169 38.18 -63.46 21.61
C GLY A 169 38.69 -62.16 20.99
N ASP A 170 39.42 -62.27 19.88
CA ASP A 170 39.99 -61.12 19.16
C ASP A 170 38.89 -60.24 18.56
N SER A 171 37.83 -60.84 17.99
CA SER A 171 36.69 -60.09 17.46
C SER A 171 35.92 -59.39 18.56
N ARG A 172 35.80 -60.00 19.75
CA ARG A 172 35.17 -59.37 20.92
C ARG A 172 36.01 -58.21 21.42
N GLN A 173 37.33 -58.35 21.48
CA GLN A 173 38.24 -57.27 21.87
C GLN A 173 38.21 -56.13 20.85
N LEU A 174 38.28 -56.44 19.56
CA LEU A 174 38.14 -55.46 18.48
C LEU A 174 36.77 -54.77 18.52
N HIS A 175 35.69 -55.51 18.78
CA HIS A 175 34.36 -54.91 18.96
C HIS A 175 34.31 -54.00 20.19
N LEU A 176 34.96 -54.35 21.29
CA LEU A 176 35.05 -53.51 22.48
C LEU A 176 35.87 -52.23 22.22
N GLU A 177 36.97 -52.32 21.49
CA GLU A 177 37.78 -51.17 21.07
C GLU A 177 37.00 -50.28 20.09
N MET A 178 36.39 -50.88 19.06
CA MET A 178 35.57 -50.17 18.08
C MET A 178 34.36 -49.49 18.73
N THR A 179 33.65 -50.15 19.66
CA THR A 179 32.53 -49.53 20.39
C THR A 179 33.00 -48.40 21.29
N ARG A 180 34.18 -48.54 21.92
CA ARG A 180 34.78 -47.48 22.72
C ARG A 180 35.20 -46.27 21.88
N ASP A 181 35.78 -46.50 20.71
CA ASP A 181 36.19 -45.42 19.82
C ASP A 181 34.98 -44.76 19.14
N LEU A 182 33.94 -45.52 18.79
CA LEU A 182 32.65 -44.96 18.38
C LEU A 182 32.00 -44.14 19.49
N ALA A 183 32.07 -44.59 20.76
CA ALA A 183 31.56 -43.82 21.89
C ALA A 183 32.32 -42.51 22.10
N LYS A 184 33.67 -42.52 21.97
CA LYS A 184 34.49 -41.30 22.02
C LYS A 184 34.19 -40.36 20.86
N ALA A 185 34.09 -40.89 19.64
CA ALA A 185 33.78 -40.11 18.44
C ALA A 185 32.39 -39.46 18.53
N ARG A 186 31.40 -40.19 19.07
CA ARG A 186 30.07 -39.63 19.36
C ARG A 186 30.14 -38.52 20.40
N ALA A 187 30.81 -38.75 21.53
CA ALA A 187 30.95 -37.73 22.57
C ALA A 187 31.65 -36.45 22.07
N GLU A 188 32.68 -36.58 21.23
CA GLU A 188 33.37 -35.43 20.63
C GLU A 188 32.48 -34.72 19.60
N ALA A 189 31.76 -35.47 18.76
CA ALA A 189 30.80 -34.90 17.81
C ALA A 189 29.65 -34.17 18.52
N ASP A 190 29.14 -34.73 19.60
CA ASP A 190 28.08 -34.12 20.42
C ASP A 190 28.59 -32.81 21.04
N LYS A 191 29.79 -32.80 21.61
CA LYS A 191 30.43 -31.60 22.15
C LYS A 191 30.65 -30.51 21.08
N GLN A 192 31.08 -30.89 19.87
CA GLN A 192 31.23 -29.95 18.77
C GLN A 192 29.87 -29.40 18.28
N ASN A 193 28.84 -30.25 18.24
CA ASN A 193 27.49 -29.84 17.88
C ASN A 193 26.88 -28.91 18.92
N GLU A 194 27.07 -29.18 20.21
CA GLU A 194 26.66 -28.29 21.31
C GLU A 194 27.37 -26.93 21.21
N GLY A 195 28.69 -26.93 20.96
CA GLY A 195 29.46 -25.70 20.74
C GLY A 195 28.97 -24.88 19.54
N ARG A 196 28.67 -25.55 18.42
CA ARG A 196 28.09 -24.90 17.22
C ARG A 196 26.69 -24.36 17.47
N ARG A 197 25.84 -25.10 18.17
CA ARG A 197 24.48 -24.66 18.53
C ARG A 197 24.54 -23.43 19.43
N ALA A 198 25.37 -23.46 20.48
CA ALA A 198 25.55 -22.32 21.37
C ALA A 198 26.09 -21.09 20.63
N ALA A 199 27.04 -21.25 19.70
CA ALA A 199 27.56 -20.16 18.89
C ALA A 199 26.49 -19.57 17.95
N LEU A 200 25.70 -20.42 17.29
CA LEU A 200 24.60 -20.00 16.42
C LEU A 200 23.47 -19.31 17.20
N GLU A 201 23.15 -19.80 18.39
CA GLU A 201 22.15 -19.19 19.27
C GLU A 201 22.61 -17.82 19.77
N ALA A 202 23.90 -17.67 20.11
CA ALA A 202 24.48 -16.39 20.48
C ALA A 202 24.45 -15.38 19.31
N GLU A 203 24.82 -15.80 18.10
CA GLU A 203 24.78 -14.96 16.90
C GLU A 203 23.34 -14.56 16.54
N ALA A 204 22.39 -15.49 16.65
CA ALA A 204 20.98 -15.21 16.43
C ALA A 204 20.43 -14.21 17.45
N ALA A 205 20.77 -14.38 18.74
CA ALA A 205 20.37 -13.46 19.79
C ALA A 205 20.95 -12.04 19.56
N GLU A 206 22.21 -11.95 19.14
CA GLU A 206 22.84 -10.67 18.81
C GLU A 206 22.12 -9.98 17.64
N LYS A 207 21.87 -10.71 16.54
CA LYS A 207 21.15 -10.20 15.37
C LYS A 207 19.73 -9.76 15.69
N ILE A 208 19.00 -10.52 16.50
CA ILE A 208 17.65 -10.15 16.93
C ILE A 208 17.71 -8.87 17.76
N SER A 209 18.66 -8.75 18.69
CA SER A 209 18.82 -7.54 19.49
C SER A 209 19.20 -6.31 18.66
N PHE A 210 20.02 -6.51 17.62
CA PHE A 210 20.40 -5.46 16.67
C PHE A 210 19.21 -5.01 15.81
N LEU A 211 18.45 -5.96 15.28
CA LEU A 211 17.24 -5.68 14.50
C LEU A 211 16.20 -4.95 15.35
N ALA A 212 15.97 -5.39 16.59
CA ALA A 212 15.05 -4.73 17.51
C ALA A 212 15.46 -3.27 17.80
N LYS A 213 16.76 -3.00 17.99
CA LYS A 213 17.27 -1.63 18.16
C LYS A 213 17.07 -0.79 16.89
N ARG A 214 17.31 -1.38 15.72
CA ARG A 214 17.13 -0.72 14.42
C ARG A 214 15.66 -0.38 14.16
N GLU A 215 14.76 -1.30 14.46
CA GLU A 215 13.31 -1.09 14.34
C GLU A 215 12.83 0.01 15.28
N ALA A 216 13.29 0.02 16.53
CA ALA A 216 12.99 1.11 17.47
C ALA A 216 13.50 2.47 16.97
N GLU A 217 14.72 2.55 16.45
CA GLU A 217 15.28 3.77 15.86
C GLU A 217 14.46 4.21 14.62
N LEU A 218 14.08 3.29 13.75
CA LEU A 218 13.27 3.61 12.58
C LEU A 218 11.87 4.09 12.95
N GLU A 219 11.25 3.49 13.97
CA GLU A 219 9.92 3.92 14.45
C GLU A 219 9.98 5.32 15.06
N THR A 220 11.02 5.63 15.85
CA THR A 220 11.22 7.00 16.36
C THR A 220 11.35 8.01 15.21
N ARG A 221 12.17 7.72 14.19
CA ARG A 221 12.28 8.58 12.99
C ARG A 221 10.98 8.70 12.21
N ARG A 222 10.23 7.61 12.09
CA ARG A 222 8.94 7.61 11.40
C ARG A 222 7.94 8.50 12.14
N SER A 223 7.90 8.43 13.47
CA SER A 223 7.06 9.30 14.29
C SER A 223 7.45 10.78 14.14
N GLU A 224 8.74 11.11 14.17
CA GLU A 224 9.23 12.47 13.95
C GLU A 224 8.88 13.02 12.55
N LEU A 225 8.95 12.18 11.52
CA LEU A 225 8.59 12.57 10.15
C LEU A 225 7.08 12.78 10.00
N ASN A 226 6.28 11.89 10.59
CA ASN A 226 4.83 12.00 10.56
C ASN A 226 4.33 13.27 11.29
N ASP A 227 5.03 13.71 12.34
CA ASP A 227 4.72 14.98 13.02
C ASP A 227 5.10 16.21 12.18
N ARG A 228 6.12 16.10 11.31
CA ARG A 228 6.56 17.18 10.42
C ARG A 228 5.66 17.33 9.18
N GLU A 229 5.12 16.25 8.65
CA GLU A 229 4.29 16.24 7.45
C GLU A 229 3.07 17.19 7.53
N PRO A 230 2.23 17.20 8.58
CA PRO A 230 1.12 18.13 8.70
C PRO A 230 1.57 19.59 8.85
N GLN A 231 2.78 19.86 9.33
CA GLN A 231 3.33 21.23 9.32
C GLN A 231 3.68 21.67 7.90
N HIS A 232 4.28 20.79 7.11
CA HIS A 232 4.62 21.06 5.71
C HIS A 232 3.39 21.26 4.84
N GLU A 233 2.35 20.43 5.00
CA GLU A 233 1.09 20.59 4.26
C GLU A 233 0.42 21.93 4.56
N ARG A 234 0.40 22.35 5.83
CA ARG A 234 -0.15 23.65 6.22
C ARG A 234 0.64 24.82 5.65
N ARG A 235 1.97 24.76 5.63
CA ARG A 235 2.82 25.78 5.00
C ARG A 235 2.58 25.88 3.51
N ARG A 236 2.47 24.73 2.82
CA ARG A 236 2.13 24.68 1.40
C ARG A 236 0.75 25.26 1.10
N LEU A 237 -0.24 24.96 1.95
CA LEU A 237 -1.59 25.53 1.84
C LEU A 237 -1.56 27.05 2.03
N ARG A 238 -0.79 27.54 3.02
CA ARG A 238 -0.57 28.97 3.26
C ARG A 238 0.02 29.64 2.02
N GLU A 239 1.15 29.15 1.52
CA GLU A 239 1.80 29.69 0.32
C GLU A 239 0.84 29.76 -0.87
N HIS A 240 0.05 28.71 -1.08
CA HIS A 240 -0.93 28.66 -2.16
C HIS A 240 -2.11 29.63 -1.96
N LEU A 241 -2.57 29.84 -0.73
CA LEU A 241 -3.61 30.84 -0.42
C LEU A 241 -3.07 32.25 -0.57
N THR A 242 -1.87 32.53 -0.05
CA THR A 242 -1.20 33.84 -0.18
C THR A 242 -0.90 34.14 -1.65
N SER A 243 -0.47 33.15 -2.45
CA SER A 243 -0.23 33.35 -3.88
C SER A 243 -1.52 33.63 -4.64
N ARG A 244 -2.63 32.96 -4.30
CA ARG A 244 -3.95 33.23 -4.89
C ARG A 244 -4.50 34.59 -4.50
N LEU A 245 -4.33 35.00 -3.24
CA LEU A 245 -4.68 36.34 -2.78
C LEU A 245 -3.87 37.40 -3.52
N GLN A 246 -2.55 37.21 -3.66
CA GLN A 246 -1.70 38.11 -4.43
C GLN A 246 -2.09 38.15 -5.91
N GLU A 247 -2.46 37.01 -6.48
CA GLU A 247 -2.98 36.93 -7.84
C GLU A 247 -4.30 37.71 -7.98
N GLU A 248 -5.20 37.60 -7.00
CA GLU A 248 -6.47 38.31 -7.02
C GLU A 248 -6.32 39.82 -6.76
N ILE A 249 -5.37 40.23 -5.92
CA ILE A 249 -5.00 41.65 -5.72
C ILE A 249 -4.38 42.23 -7.00
N SER A 250 -3.50 41.48 -7.66
CA SER A 250 -2.84 41.92 -8.89
C SER A 250 -3.76 41.89 -10.11
N ARG A 251 -4.88 41.15 -10.04
CA ARG A 251 -5.93 41.19 -11.04
C ARG A 251 -6.75 42.47 -10.86
N PRO A 252 -6.71 43.42 -11.80
CA PRO A 252 -7.56 44.59 -11.73
C PRO A 252 -9.03 44.14 -11.72
N ASN A 253 -9.78 44.57 -10.70
CA ASN A 253 -11.16 44.19 -10.46
C ASN A 253 -11.99 44.28 -11.75
N LYS A 254 -12.32 43.13 -12.34
CA LYS A 254 -13.06 43.06 -13.63
C LYS A 254 -14.46 43.67 -13.51
N GLN A 255 -15.01 43.71 -12.30
CA GLN A 255 -16.32 44.27 -12.00
C GLN A 255 -16.31 45.80 -12.05
N ALA A 256 -15.23 46.44 -11.57
CA ALA A 256 -15.04 47.90 -11.68
C ALA A 256 -14.79 48.36 -13.14
N ARG A 257 -14.26 47.47 -14.00
CA ARG A 257 -13.80 47.85 -15.34
C ARG A 257 -14.91 47.90 -16.41
N ASN A 258 -15.99 47.12 -16.27
CA ASN A 258 -16.91 46.89 -17.40
C ASN A 258 -18.26 47.62 -17.34
N GLY A 259 -18.71 48.15 -16.20
CA GLY A 259 -20.04 48.78 -16.08
C GLY A 259 -20.00 50.23 -15.59
N GLU A 260 -19.50 50.46 -14.38
CA GLU A 260 -19.66 51.74 -13.69
C GLU A 260 -18.73 52.83 -14.23
N ASN A 261 -17.45 52.51 -14.48
CA ASN A 261 -16.50 53.49 -15.02
C ASN A 261 -16.90 54.00 -16.42
N ARG A 262 -17.59 53.16 -17.22
CA ARG A 262 -18.06 53.53 -18.55
C ARG A 262 -19.07 54.68 -18.49
N SER A 263 -19.92 54.72 -17.45
CA SER A 263 -20.88 55.81 -17.27
C SER A 263 -20.20 57.15 -16.99
N TYR A 264 -19.13 57.17 -16.18
CA TYR A 264 -18.36 58.38 -15.89
C TYR A 264 -17.59 58.91 -17.11
N PHE A 265 -17.04 58.01 -17.93
CA PHE A 265 -16.44 58.39 -19.21
C PHE A 265 -17.48 58.94 -20.20
N LEU A 266 -18.72 58.41 -20.19
CA LEU A 266 -19.82 58.96 -20.98
C LEU A 266 -20.22 60.37 -20.50
N TYR A 267 -20.24 60.63 -19.19
CA TYR A 267 -20.47 61.98 -18.67
C TYR A 267 -19.37 62.96 -19.07
N LEU A 268 -18.09 62.55 -19.03
CA LEU A 268 -16.98 63.36 -19.53
C LEU A 268 -17.07 63.64 -21.03
N ALA A 269 -17.39 62.61 -21.83
CA ALA A 269 -17.55 62.75 -23.28
C ALA A 269 -18.73 63.65 -23.65
N ALA A 270 -19.88 63.46 -22.99
CA ALA A 270 -21.06 64.31 -23.17
C ALA A 270 -20.78 65.75 -22.73
N GLY A 271 -20.12 65.95 -21.59
CA GLY A 271 -19.74 67.27 -21.11
C GLY A 271 -18.77 67.99 -22.05
N SER A 272 -17.76 67.28 -22.56
CA SER A 272 -16.83 67.81 -23.59
C SER A 272 -17.58 68.21 -24.88
N LEU A 273 -18.54 67.40 -25.32
CA LEU A 273 -19.38 67.71 -26.47
C LEU A 273 -20.22 68.98 -26.25
N PHE A 274 -20.80 69.16 -25.06
CA PHE A 274 -21.55 70.37 -24.70
C PHE A 274 -20.66 71.63 -24.65
N VAL A 275 -19.43 71.50 -24.17
CA VAL A 275 -18.44 72.60 -24.20
C VAL A 275 -18.06 72.94 -25.64
N MET A 276 -17.77 71.94 -26.47
CA MET A 276 -17.52 72.12 -27.91
C MET A 276 -18.71 72.79 -28.62
N LEU A 277 -19.94 72.36 -28.32
CA LEU A 277 -21.17 72.96 -28.85
C LEU A 277 -21.31 74.43 -28.42
N SER A 278 -21.03 74.74 -27.16
CA SER A 278 -21.04 76.12 -26.63
C SER A 278 -20.05 77.02 -27.38
N VAL A 279 -18.82 76.53 -27.60
CA VAL A 279 -17.78 77.26 -28.36
C VAL A 279 -18.22 77.44 -29.81
N GLY A 280 -18.73 76.39 -30.46
CA GLY A 280 -19.21 76.44 -31.84
C GLY A 280 -20.37 77.42 -32.05
N LEU A 281 -21.36 77.43 -31.15
CA LEU A 281 -22.47 78.39 -31.17
C LEU A 281 -21.98 79.83 -30.98
N THR A 282 -20.98 80.03 -30.12
CA THR A 282 -20.38 81.35 -29.89
C THR A 282 -19.63 81.83 -31.13
N LEU A 283 -18.86 80.97 -31.79
CA LEU A 283 -18.18 81.30 -33.04
C LEU A 283 -19.16 81.59 -34.19
N ALA A 284 -20.21 80.79 -34.34
CA ALA A 284 -21.24 81.00 -35.35
C ALA A 284 -21.98 82.33 -35.17
N ALA A 285 -22.30 82.69 -33.91
CA ALA A 285 -22.92 83.98 -33.60
C ALA A 285 -22.03 85.19 -33.96
N ASN A 286 -20.71 85.03 -33.98
CA ASN A 286 -19.76 86.09 -34.38
C ASN A 286 -19.55 86.17 -35.90
N LEU A 287 -19.84 85.12 -36.68
CA LEU A 287 -19.62 85.08 -38.13
C LEU A 287 -20.79 85.62 -38.95
N ASP A 288 -22.04 85.47 -38.48
CA ASP A 288 -23.23 85.85 -39.26
C ASP A 288 -23.56 87.37 -39.20
N ASP A 289 -22.74 88.22 -38.59
CA ASP A 289 -22.93 89.68 -38.47
C ASP A 289 -24.35 90.09 -37.98
N VAL A 290 -25.02 89.19 -37.24
CA VAL A 290 -26.41 89.34 -36.77
C VAL A 290 -26.43 90.25 -35.56
N THR A 291 -26.22 91.53 -35.80
CA THR A 291 -26.33 92.62 -34.80
C THR A 291 -27.79 92.99 -34.48
N GLY A 292 -28.77 92.29 -35.07
CA GLY A 292 -30.22 92.48 -34.89
C GLY A 292 -30.83 91.76 -33.68
N SER A 293 -30.67 92.37 -32.50
CA SER A 293 -31.41 92.33 -31.21
C SER A 293 -32.05 91.04 -30.62
N TYR A 294 -32.50 90.04 -31.38
CA TYR A 294 -33.14 88.83 -30.78
C TYR A 294 -32.34 87.55 -31.02
N SER A 295 -31.86 87.32 -32.23
CA SER A 295 -31.12 86.10 -32.59
C SER A 295 -29.77 86.01 -31.85
N PHE A 296 -29.06 87.13 -31.68
CA PHE A 296 -27.82 87.20 -30.91
C PHE A 296 -28.04 86.71 -29.47
N TRP A 297 -28.98 87.29 -28.73
CA TRP A 297 -29.28 86.91 -27.35
C TRP A 297 -29.75 85.45 -27.24
N ALA A 298 -30.53 84.96 -28.21
CA ALA A 298 -30.92 83.55 -28.24
C ALA A 298 -29.70 82.62 -28.38
N TYR A 299 -28.70 82.97 -29.19
CA TYR A 299 -27.46 82.20 -29.31
C TYR A 299 -26.57 82.31 -28.07
N THR A 300 -26.44 83.50 -27.48
CA THR A 300 -25.63 83.72 -26.26
C THR A 300 -26.20 82.98 -25.06
N VAL A 301 -27.53 83.00 -24.88
CA VAL A 301 -28.19 82.26 -23.79
C VAL A 301 -28.07 80.75 -24.02
N LYS A 302 -28.20 80.28 -25.25
CA LYS A 302 -28.01 78.85 -25.59
C LYS A 302 -26.57 78.40 -25.39
N SER A 303 -25.57 79.21 -25.78
CA SER A 303 -24.16 78.87 -25.56
C SER A 303 -23.84 78.87 -24.08
N LEU A 304 -24.30 79.86 -23.31
CA LEU A 304 -24.14 79.88 -21.86
C LEU A 304 -24.78 78.67 -21.18
N ALA A 305 -26.02 78.32 -21.55
CA ALA A 305 -26.72 77.15 -21.03
C ALA A 305 -25.99 75.85 -21.38
N ALA A 306 -25.50 75.71 -22.62
CA ALA A 306 -24.69 74.57 -23.04
C ALA A 306 -23.34 74.49 -22.29
N GLY A 307 -22.69 75.63 -22.05
CA GLY A 307 -21.45 75.72 -21.27
C GLY A 307 -21.64 75.30 -19.82
N VAL A 308 -22.69 75.78 -19.15
CA VAL A 308 -23.03 75.38 -17.78
C VAL A 308 -23.39 73.89 -17.70
N ALA A 309 -24.19 73.39 -18.66
CA ALA A 309 -24.52 71.97 -18.73
C ALA A 309 -23.26 71.11 -18.96
N GLY A 310 -22.37 71.53 -19.85
CA GLY A 310 -21.10 70.85 -20.12
C GLY A 310 -20.20 70.79 -18.89
N ALA A 311 -20.05 71.91 -18.18
CA ALA A 311 -19.30 71.97 -16.93
C ALA A 311 -19.89 71.05 -15.84
N ALA A 312 -21.22 71.02 -15.71
CA ALA A 312 -21.90 70.13 -14.76
C ALA A 312 -21.68 68.65 -15.07
N PHE A 313 -21.73 68.25 -16.35
CA PHE A 313 -21.45 66.88 -16.77
C PHE A 313 -19.99 66.47 -16.54
N ILE A 314 -19.04 67.36 -16.84
CA ILE A 314 -17.62 67.11 -16.57
C ILE A 314 -17.38 66.95 -15.06
N TRP A 315 -17.97 67.83 -14.25
CA TRP A 315 -17.86 67.75 -12.79
C TRP A 315 -18.43 66.43 -12.26
N ALA A 316 -19.62 66.02 -12.70
CA ALA A 316 -20.23 64.76 -12.31
C ALA A 316 -19.37 63.55 -12.72
N GLY A 317 -18.79 63.58 -13.93
CA GLY A 317 -17.85 62.55 -14.40
C GLY A 317 -16.58 62.46 -13.54
N LEU A 318 -15.95 63.60 -13.23
CA LEU A 318 -14.75 63.66 -12.39
C LEU A 318 -15.02 63.23 -10.95
N ALA A 319 -16.14 63.67 -10.37
CA ALA A 319 -16.56 63.28 -9.02
C ALA A 319 -16.78 61.76 -8.95
N GLY A 320 -17.48 61.19 -9.95
CA GLY A 320 -17.71 59.76 -10.08
C GLY A 320 -16.42 58.95 -10.21
N LEU A 321 -15.47 59.40 -11.03
CA LEU A 321 -14.16 58.79 -11.16
C LEU A 321 -13.36 58.83 -9.84
N LYS A 322 -13.40 59.96 -9.12
CA LYS A 322 -12.75 60.08 -7.82
C LYS A 322 -13.35 59.11 -6.81
N THR A 323 -14.68 59.01 -6.73
CA THR A 323 -15.34 58.08 -5.81
C THR A 323 -15.04 56.63 -6.16
N ALA A 324 -15.04 56.27 -7.45
CA ALA A 324 -14.70 54.93 -7.90
C ALA A 324 -13.23 54.58 -7.59
N ALA A 325 -12.30 55.52 -7.78
CA ALA A 325 -10.88 55.32 -7.44
C ALA A 325 -10.66 55.10 -5.93
N ILE A 326 -11.35 55.88 -5.08
CA ILE A 326 -11.28 55.71 -3.62
C ILE A 326 -11.88 54.37 -3.20
N ALA A 327 -13.02 53.97 -3.79
CA ALA A 327 -13.65 52.69 -3.51
C ALA A 327 -12.74 51.51 -3.88
N ASN A 328 -12.06 51.57 -5.02
CA ASN A 328 -11.10 50.54 -5.44
C ASN A 328 -9.92 50.43 -4.48
N ARG A 329 -9.33 51.56 -4.04
CA ARG A 329 -8.25 51.55 -3.05
C ARG A 329 -8.68 50.92 -1.72
N LYS A 330 -9.88 51.28 -1.23
CA LYS A 330 -10.43 50.69 0.00
C LYS A 330 -10.62 49.17 -0.14
N HIS A 331 -11.03 48.71 -1.32
CA HIS A 331 -11.17 47.28 -1.59
C HIS A 331 -9.80 46.57 -1.61
N GLU A 332 -8.80 47.15 -2.26
CA GLU A 332 -7.43 46.62 -2.25
C GLU A 332 -6.86 46.55 -0.83
N ASP A 333 -7.01 47.64 -0.06
CA ASP A 333 -6.57 47.69 1.35
C ASP A 333 -7.28 46.64 2.20
N ALA A 334 -8.58 46.40 1.96
CA ALA A 334 -9.34 45.38 2.67
C ALA A 334 -8.84 43.96 2.36
N ILE A 335 -8.51 43.65 1.10
CA ILE A 335 -7.96 42.35 0.72
C ILE A 335 -6.56 42.16 1.31
N GLN A 336 -5.72 43.20 1.30
CA GLN A 336 -4.38 43.13 1.91
C GLN A 336 -4.45 42.88 3.41
N ARG A 337 -5.33 43.60 4.13
CA ARG A 337 -5.56 43.38 5.57
C ARG A 337 -6.06 41.96 5.83
N TYR A 338 -7.00 41.48 5.02
CA TYR A 338 -7.49 40.11 5.11
C TYR A 338 -6.35 39.09 4.92
N GLY A 339 -5.42 39.34 4.00
CA GLY A 339 -4.21 38.53 3.83
C GLY A 339 -3.34 38.49 5.09
N PHE A 340 -3.05 39.64 5.69
CA PHE A 340 -2.26 39.72 6.92
C PHE A 340 -2.96 39.06 8.12
N ASP A 341 -4.27 39.21 8.24
CA ASP A 341 -5.05 38.53 9.27
C ASP A 341 -5.06 37.02 9.05
N MET A 342 -5.11 36.56 7.80
CA MET A 342 -5.03 35.13 7.49
C MET A 342 -3.66 34.54 7.88
N ASP A 343 -2.57 35.25 7.61
CA ASP A 343 -1.22 34.84 8.01
C ASP A 343 -1.07 34.81 9.53
N ARG A 344 -1.57 35.83 10.23
CA ARG A 344 -1.59 35.90 11.69
C ARG A 344 -2.42 34.77 12.30
N ALA A 345 -3.63 34.51 11.77
CA ALA A 345 -4.48 33.40 12.19
C ALA A 345 -3.76 32.05 12.01
N SER A 346 -3.11 31.86 10.87
CA SER A 346 -2.36 30.65 10.56
C SER A 346 -1.22 30.43 11.55
N TRP A 347 -0.50 31.49 11.91
CA TRP A 347 0.55 31.43 12.92
C TRP A 347 0.00 31.08 14.31
N ILE A 348 -1.10 31.72 14.74
CA ILE A 348 -1.77 31.42 16.03
C ILE A 348 -2.12 29.93 16.11
N VAL A 349 -2.75 29.37 15.06
CA VAL A 349 -3.13 27.95 15.03
C VAL A 349 -1.91 27.04 15.06
N GLU A 350 -0.82 27.40 14.36
CA GLU A 350 0.45 26.65 14.40
C GLU A 350 1.04 26.65 15.82
N THR A 351 1.06 27.79 16.50
CA THR A 351 1.53 27.92 17.88
C THR A 351 0.66 27.14 18.86
N ILE A 352 -0.66 27.24 18.77
CA ILE A 352 -1.59 26.47 19.63
C ILE A 352 -1.36 24.97 19.44
N LEU A 353 -1.19 24.53 18.19
CA LEU A 353 -0.98 23.11 17.92
C LEU A 353 0.37 22.64 18.45
N GLN A 354 1.44 23.44 18.32
CA GLN A 354 2.76 23.13 18.87
C GLN A 354 2.76 23.06 20.40
N MET A 355 2.12 24.02 21.09
CA MET A 355 2.01 24.00 22.54
C MET A 355 1.20 22.79 23.04
N ASN A 356 0.14 22.42 22.32
CA ASN A 356 -0.67 21.25 22.66
C ASN A 356 0.06 19.93 22.36
N SER A 357 0.70 19.79 21.20
CA SER A 357 1.33 18.53 20.78
C SER A 357 2.69 18.26 21.44
N VAL A 358 3.53 19.29 21.59
CA VAL A 358 4.92 19.16 22.08
C VAL A 358 4.98 19.29 23.59
N GLU A 359 4.30 20.28 24.15
CA GLU A 359 4.45 20.65 25.57
C GLU A 359 3.30 20.13 26.44
N LYS A 360 2.20 19.65 25.84
CA LYS A 360 0.92 19.33 26.52
C LYS A 360 0.51 20.44 27.50
N ALA A 361 0.85 21.68 27.15
CA ALA A 361 0.58 22.84 27.97
C ALA A 361 -0.74 23.47 27.54
N ASP A 362 -1.57 23.82 28.51
CA ASP A 362 -2.79 24.58 28.24
C ASP A 362 -2.43 25.99 27.79
N VAL A 363 -3.01 26.42 26.67
CA VAL A 363 -2.77 27.75 26.09
C VAL A 363 -3.46 28.80 26.98
N PRO A 364 -2.74 29.81 27.51
CA PRO A 364 -3.34 30.86 28.32
C PRO A 364 -4.41 31.61 27.53
N THR A 365 -5.63 31.64 28.05
CA THR A 365 -6.79 32.28 27.39
C THR A 365 -6.58 33.77 27.16
N GLU A 366 -5.87 34.44 28.07
CA GLU A 366 -5.50 35.85 27.98
C GLU A 366 -4.59 36.15 26.77
N TRP A 367 -3.63 35.25 26.51
CA TRP A 367 -2.78 35.35 25.33
C TRP A 367 -3.61 35.16 24.06
N LEU A 368 -4.42 34.11 24.01
CA LEU A 368 -5.26 33.82 22.84
C LEU A 368 -6.23 34.97 22.54
N GLU A 369 -6.86 35.56 23.57
CA GLU A 369 -7.71 36.74 23.41
C GLU A 369 -6.92 37.93 22.85
N SER A 370 -5.69 38.17 23.34
CA SER A 370 -4.86 39.26 22.86
C SER A 370 -4.42 39.08 21.40
N VAL A 371 -4.06 37.86 21.00
CA VAL A 371 -3.55 37.58 19.65
C VAL A 371 -4.68 37.36 18.65
N CYS A 372 -5.89 37.01 19.09
CA CYS A 372 -7.09 36.99 18.24
C CYS A 372 -7.81 38.34 18.15
N ARG A 373 -7.44 39.34 18.96
CA ARG A 373 -8.05 40.67 18.93
C ARG A 373 -7.86 41.35 17.56
N ASP A 374 -8.91 41.95 17.03
CA ASP A 374 -8.91 42.63 15.73
C ASP A 374 -8.70 41.74 14.49
N LEU A 375 -8.68 40.40 14.66
CA LEU A 375 -8.59 39.48 13.54
C LEU A 375 -9.89 39.52 12.71
N PHE A 376 -9.79 39.83 11.42
CA PHE A 376 -10.92 39.94 10.49
C PHE A 376 -11.96 41.02 10.85
N VAL A 377 -11.59 41.99 11.70
CA VAL A 377 -12.48 43.11 12.02
C VAL A 377 -12.40 44.13 10.88
N PHE A 378 -13.41 44.10 10.01
CA PHE A 378 -13.64 45.20 9.07
C PHE A 378 -14.04 46.43 9.87
N GLN A 379 -13.08 47.29 10.16
CA GLN A 379 -13.37 48.60 10.75
C GLN A 379 -14.11 49.43 9.70
N ASP A 380 -15.43 49.33 9.66
CA ASP A 380 -16.34 50.34 9.12
C ASP A 380 -16.33 51.59 10.02
N LYS A 381 -15.15 52.01 10.49
CA LYS A 381 -15.04 53.33 11.12
C LYS A 381 -15.28 54.35 10.00
N PRO A 382 -16.32 55.19 10.09
CA PRO A 382 -16.50 56.27 9.13
C PRO A 382 -15.21 57.09 9.15
N SER A 383 -14.57 57.20 8.00
CA SER A 383 -13.28 57.90 7.85
C SER A 383 -13.38 59.29 8.46
N ASP A 384 -12.45 59.62 9.37
CA ASP A 384 -12.29 60.95 10.00
C ASP A 384 -12.27 62.12 8.99
N GLU A 385 -12.00 61.81 7.73
CA GLU A 385 -12.05 62.75 6.60
C GLU A 385 -13.45 63.36 6.36
N ASN A 386 -14.53 62.62 6.67
CA ASN A 386 -15.88 63.19 6.62
C ASN A 386 -16.13 64.11 7.82
N ARG A 387 -15.53 63.82 8.99
CA ARG A 387 -15.71 64.64 10.20
C ARG A 387 -14.99 65.98 10.06
N SER A 388 -13.81 66.02 9.43
CA SER A 388 -13.11 67.28 9.17
C SER A 388 -13.81 68.11 8.08
N LEU A 389 -14.29 67.49 7.00
CA LEU A 389 -15.05 68.19 5.96
C LEU A 389 -16.43 68.67 6.45
N GLU A 390 -17.10 67.90 7.30
CA GLU A 390 -18.37 68.27 7.93
C GLU A 390 -18.16 69.39 8.97
N ALA A 391 -17.07 69.35 9.73
CA ALA A 391 -16.66 70.45 10.61
C ALA A 391 -16.32 71.74 9.82
N PHE A 392 -15.62 71.61 8.68
CA PHE A 392 -15.35 72.75 7.79
C PHE A 392 -16.63 73.27 7.12
N ALA A 393 -17.53 72.40 6.67
CA ALA A 393 -18.83 72.79 6.11
C ALA A 393 -19.71 73.48 7.16
N ALA A 394 -19.70 73.00 8.40
CA ALA A 394 -20.36 73.64 9.53
C ALA A 394 -19.76 75.01 9.85
N LEU A 395 -18.43 75.16 9.71
CA LEU A 395 -17.75 76.44 9.87
C LEU A 395 -18.12 77.43 8.76
N PHE A 396 -18.23 76.99 7.50
CA PHE A 396 -18.66 77.84 6.38
C PHE A 396 -20.15 78.22 6.45
N ASP A 397 -21.02 77.31 6.88
CA ASP A 397 -22.44 77.61 7.12
C ASP A 397 -22.61 78.61 8.28
N ALA A 398 -21.71 78.55 9.28
CA ALA A 398 -21.66 79.53 10.37
C ALA A 398 -21.13 80.90 9.92
N THR A 399 -20.14 80.96 9.02
CA THR A 399 -19.59 82.24 8.52
C THR A 399 -20.45 82.89 7.43
N ALA A 400 -21.24 82.12 6.68
CA ALA A 400 -22.15 82.65 5.65
C ALA A 400 -23.34 83.45 6.21
N ARG A 401 -23.58 83.43 7.53
CA ARG A 401 -24.63 84.22 8.22
C ARG A 401 -24.11 85.45 8.95
N ALA A 402 -22.84 85.82 8.77
CA ALA A 402 -22.32 87.08 9.27
C ALA A 402 -22.92 88.25 8.47
N LYS A 403 -23.84 89.01 9.06
CA LYS A 403 -24.32 90.28 8.49
C LYS A 403 -23.36 91.39 8.89
N ILE A 404 -22.73 92.02 7.90
CA ILE A 404 -21.95 93.24 8.13
C ILE A 404 -22.92 94.42 8.23
N GLY A 405 -23.12 94.91 9.44
CA GLY A 405 -23.80 96.17 9.72
C GLY A 405 -22.81 97.32 9.89
N THR A 406 -23.30 98.56 9.80
CA THR A 406 -22.47 99.78 9.90
C THR A 406 -21.90 100.06 11.31
N ASN A 407 -22.21 99.22 12.31
CA ASN A 407 -21.71 99.32 13.69
C ASN A 407 -20.74 98.19 14.08
N GLY A 408 -20.26 97.39 13.13
CA GLY A 408 -19.36 96.26 13.39
C GLY A 408 -19.96 94.92 12.98
N LEU A 409 -19.16 93.87 13.12
CA LEU A 409 -19.47 92.54 12.62
C LEU A 409 -20.32 91.78 13.66
N GLU A 410 -21.63 91.67 13.44
CA GLU A 410 -22.55 90.95 14.33
C GLU A 410 -22.70 89.50 13.86
N PHE A 411 -22.39 88.55 14.76
CA PHE A 411 -22.56 87.12 14.53
C PHE A 411 -23.83 86.62 15.23
N GLU A 412 -24.89 86.32 14.48
CA GLU A 412 -26.04 85.60 15.01
C GLU A 412 -25.81 84.09 14.93
N VAL A 413 -25.48 83.48 16.06
CA VAL A 413 -25.41 82.01 16.19
C VAL A 413 -26.79 81.49 16.57
N ASP A 414 -27.51 80.91 15.60
CA ASP A 414 -28.79 80.25 15.84
C ASP A 414 -28.60 79.03 16.78
N ARG A 415 -29.57 78.78 17.67
CA ARG A 415 -29.55 77.75 18.72
C ARG A 415 -29.37 76.33 18.15
N LYS A 416 -29.74 76.13 16.88
CA LYS A 416 -29.47 74.88 16.13
C LYS A 416 -28.00 74.72 15.72
N GLY A 417 -27.31 75.81 15.35
CA GLY A 417 -25.89 75.80 15.01
C GLY A 417 -25.00 75.56 16.24
N ALA A 418 -25.33 76.22 17.35
CA ALA A 418 -24.64 76.01 18.63
C ALA A 418 -24.74 74.56 19.15
N ARG A 419 -25.89 73.89 18.93
CA ARG A 419 -26.06 72.47 19.32
C ARG A 419 -25.23 71.51 18.45
N ARG A 420 -25.00 71.83 17.18
CA ARG A 420 -24.18 71.01 16.28
C ARG A 420 -22.68 71.18 16.56
N LEU A 421 -22.24 72.40 16.85
CA LEU A 421 -20.87 72.68 17.30
C LEU A 421 -20.53 72.04 18.65
N ALA A 422 -21.51 71.87 19.54
CA ALA A 422 -21.30 71.20 20.83
C ALA A 422 -21.28 69.65 20.74
N GLN A 423 -21.69 69.08 19.60
CA GLN A 423 -21.69 67.62 19.35
C GLN A 423 -20.55 67.16 18.42
N ALA A 424 -19.90 68.09 17.72
CA ALA A 424 -18.66 67.87 16.99
C ALA A 424 -17.49 67.76 17.98
#